data_AF-A0A2G4GH96-F1
#
_entry.id   AF-A0A2G4GH96-F1
#
_cell.length_a   1.000
_cell.length_b   1.000
_cell.length_c   1.000
_cell.angle_alpha   90.00
_cell.angle_beta   90.00
_cell.angle_gamma   90.00
#
_symmetry.space_group_name_H-M   'P 1'
#
loop_
_entity.id
_entity.type
_entity.pdbx_description
1 polymer ?
#
loop_
_entity_poly.entity_id
_entity_poly.type
_entity_poly.pdbx_seq_one_letter_code
_entity_poly.pdbx_strand_id
1 'polypeptide(L)'
;MEVHRDKSGSGPSYQSGLLGFSLYAEGRIGLAPKTVERIKSKVRELWDARQSLTGEQLRDEWRRYIRTWWDNFELANWRREVEKLTGYVAGWTHM
;
A
#
# COMPACT_ATOMS: atom_id res chain seq x y z
N MET A 1 18.54 -12.67 24.31
CA MET A 1 17.70 -11.93 23.34
C MET A 1 16.37 -11.66 23.98
N GLU A 2 15.88 -10.42 23.92
CA GLU A 2 14.61 -10.00 24.53
C GLU A 2 13.52 -9.90 23.45
N VAL A 3 12.30 -10.35 23.77
CA VAL A 3 11.16 -10.35 22.83
C VAL A 3 10.41 -9.04 22.92
N HIS A 4 10.25 -8.35 21.78
CA HIS A 4 9.35 -7.20 21.67
C HIS A 4 7.88 -7.67 21.68
N ARG A 5 7.28 -7.76 22.87
CA ARG A 5 5.90 -8.23 23.08
C ARG A 5 4.85 -7.51 22.22
N ASP A 6 5.05 -6.22 21.92
CA ASP A 6 4.13 -5.45 21.05
C ASP A 6 4.19 -5.86 19.58
N LYS A 7 5.33 -6.42 19.14
CA LYS A 7 5.56 -6.87 17.76
C LYS A 7 5.39 -8.38 17.60
N SER A 8 5.35 -9.11 18.72
CA SER A 8 5.26 -10.56 18.77
C SER A 8 3.89 -10.98 19.30
N GLY A 9 3.08 -11.57 18.43
CA GLY A 9 1.76 -12.06 18.79
C GLY A 9 1.38 -13.31 18.02
N SER A 10 0.44 -14.06 18.57
CA SER A 10 -0.25 -15.16 17.92
C SER A 10 -1.69 -14.73 17.62
N GLY A 11 -2.14 -14.94 16.38
CA GLY A 11 -3.45 -14.51 15.92
C GLY A 11 -3.66 -14.90 14.45
N PRO A 12 -4.85 -14.63 13.88
CA PRO A 12 -5.12 -14.99 12.50
C PRO A 12 -4.15 -14.31 11.53
N SER A 13 -3.59 -15.09 10.60
CA SER A 13 -2.49 -14.67 9.71
C SER A 13 -2.80 -13.49 8.78
N TYR A 14 -4.09 -13.17 8.62
CA TYR A 14 -4.57 -12.02 7.84
C TYR A 14 -4.63 -10.72 8.67
N GLN A 15 -4.53 -10.81 10.01
CA GLN A 15 -4.51 -9.65 10.91
C GLN A 15 -3.09 -9.16 11.21
N SER A 16 -2.10 -10.01 10.96
CA SER A 16 -0.68 -9.68 11.08
C SER A 16 -0.03 -9.56 9.69
N GLY A 17 1.08 -8.83 9.63
CA GLY A 17 1.84 -8.64 8.40
C GLY A 17 3.29 -9.06 8.55
N LEU A 18 3.84 -9.75 7.54
CA LEU A 18 5.25 -10.07 7.42
C LEU A 18 5.80 -9.44 6.15
N LEU A 19 6.84 -8.61 6.27
CA LEU A 19 7.46 -7.90 5.15
C LEU A 19 6.48 -7.11 4.25
N GLY A 20 5.36 -6.68 4.82
CA GLY A 20 4.31 -5.95 4.09
C GLY A 20 3.25 -6.83 3.41
N PHE A 21 3.31 -8.15 3.59
CA PHE A 21 2.32 -9.12 3.14
C PHE A 21 1.48 -9.67 4.30
N SER A 22 0.29 -10.16 3.99
CA SER A 22 -0.59 -10.91 4.90
C SER A 22 -1.05 -12.19 4.23
N LEU A 23 -1.23 -13.25 5.01
CA LEU A 23 -1.71 -14.54 4.52
C LEU A 23 -3.20 -14.66 4.79
N TYR A 24 -3.98 -14.72 3.73
CA TYR A 24 -5.42 -14.94 3.76
C TYR A 24 -5.72 -16.44 3.72
N ALA A 25 -7.00 -16.77 3.89
CA ALA A 25 -7.46 -18.15 3.78
C ALA A 25 -7.05 -18.77 2.42
N GLU A 26 -6.99 -20.11 2.40
CA GLU A 26 -6.58 -20.89 1.23
C GLU A 26 -5.14 -20.61 0.72
N GLY A 27 -4.26 -20.07 1.57
CA GLY A 27 -2.86 -19.82 1.23
C GLY A 27 -2.64 -18.60 0.32
N ARG A 28 -3.63 -17.72 0.22
CA ARG A 28 -3.53 -16.51 -0.61
C ARG A 28 -2.63 -15.47 0.04
N ILE A 29 -1.64 -14.99 -0.71
CA ILE A 29 -0.77 -13.90 -0.29
C ILE A 29 -1.42 -12.58 -0.76
N GLY A 30 -1.73 -11.70 0.19
CA GLY A 30 -2.12 -10.32 -0.09
C GLY A 30 -1.20 -9.33 0.63
N LEU A 31 -1.50 -8.04 0.53
CA LEU A 31 -0.78 -7.01 1.27
C LEU A 31 -1.30 -6.93 2.70
N ALA A 32 -0.39 -6.59 3.60
CA ALA A 32 -0.75 -6.21 4.94
C ALA A 32 -1.58 -4.91 4.93
N PRO A 33 -2.55 -4.76 5.84
CA PRO A 33 -3.34 -3.52 5.96
C PRO A 33 -2.47 -2.26 6.05
N LYS A 34 -1.33 -2.34 6.74
CA LYS A 34 -0.36 -1.25 6.86
C LYS A 34 0.26 -0.82 5.52
N THR A 35 0.48 -1.77 4.60
CA THR A 35 1.00 -1.48 3.26
C THR A 35 -0.06 -0.74 2.43
N VAL A 36 -1.33 -1.16 2.53
CA VAL A 36 -2.48 -0.50 1.89
C VAL A 36 -2.64 0.93 2.42
N GLU A 37 -2.53 1.16 3.72
CA GLU A 37 -2.64 2.51 4.28
C GLU A 37 -1.47 3.41 3.89
N ARG A 38 -0.26 2.86 3.73
CA ARG A 38 0.90 3.63 3.25
C ARG A 38 0.70 4.19 1.84
N ILE A 39 0.20 3.39 0.90
CA ILE A 39 -0.07 3.88 -0.47
C ILE A 39 -1.18 4.93 -0.47
N LYS A 40 -2.27 4.72 0.28
CA LYS A 40 -3.33 5.74 0.42
C LYS A 40 -2.81 7.04 1.03
N SER A 41 -1.94 6.94 2.03
CA SER A 41 -1.30 8.11 2.65
C SER A 41 -0.42 8.86 1.65
N LYS A 42 0.36 8.15 0.82
CA LYS A 42 1.19 8.81 -0.20
C LYS A 42 0.35 9.49 -1.28
N VAL A 43 -0.80 8.90 -1.66
CA VAL A 43 -1.77 9.56 -2.55
C VAL A 43 -2.31 10.83 -1.90
N ARG A 44 -2.73 10.80 -0.63
CA ARG A 44 -3.19 12.02 0.06
C ARG A 44 -2.11 13.10 0.13
N GLU A 45 -0.86 12.70 0.38
CA GLU A 45 0.29 13.61 0.41
C GLU A 45 0.53 14.25 -0.96
N LEU A 46 0.50 13.47 -2.05
CA LEU A 46 0.73 13.95 -3.41
C LEU A 46 -0.43 14.81 -3.96
N TRP A 47 -1.65 14.64 -3.45
CA TRP A 47 -2.80 15.45 -3.86
C TRP A 47 -3.21 16.50 -2.79
N ASP A 48 -2.36 16.77 -1.80
CA ASP A 48 -2.57 17.88 -0.88
C ASP A 48 -2.51 19.21 -1.64
N ALA A 49 -3.50 20.08 -1.50
CA ALA A 49 -3.54 21.36 -2.23
C ALA A 49 -2.53 22.39 -1.68
N ARG A 50 -1.86 22.11 -0.55
CA ARG A 50 -0.95 23.04 0.14
C ARG A 50 0.50 23.02 -0.36
N GLN A 51 0.80 22.24 -1.39
CA GLN A 51 2.14 22.10 -1.97
C GLN A 51 2.27 22.90 -3.26
N SER A 52 3.48 23.39 -3.49
CA SER A 52 3.84 24.23 -4.64
C SER A 52 4.25 23.43 -5.88
N LEU A 53 3.79 22.18 -6.02
CA LEU A 53 4.16 21.31 -7.14
C LEU A 53 3.20 21.47 -8.31
N THR A 54 3.73 21.42 -9.53
CA THR A 54 2.90 21.39 -10.74
C THR A 54 2.30 19.99 -10.92
N GLY A 55 1.20 19.89 -11.67
CA GLY A 55 0.57 18.59 -11.98
C GLY A 55 1.52 17.60 -12.67
N GLU A 56 2.50 18.08 -13.43
CA GLU A 56 3.52 17.23 -14.06
C GLU A 56 4.50 16.65 -13.04
N GLN A 57 4.95 17.49 -12.09
CA GLN A 57 5.82 17.05 -11.00
C GLN A 57 5.10 16.00 -10.14
N LEU A 58 3.83 16.23 -9.81
CA LEU A 58 2.99 15.27 -9.07
C LEU A 58 2.86 13.94 -9.80
N ARG A 59 2.59 13.98 -11.11
CA ARG A 59 2.50 12.79 -11.95
C ARG A 59 3.82 12.01 -11.97
N ASP A 60 4.95 12.68 -12.07
CA ASP A 60 6.26 12.03 -12.15
C ASP A 60 6.71 11.47 -10.79
N GLU A 61 6.39 12.15 -9.69
CA GLU A 61 6.56 11.60 -8.34
C GLU A 61 5.69 10.35 -8.14
N TRP A 62 4.41 10.41 -8.54
CA TRP A 62 3.51 9.27 -8.46
C TRP A 62 4.02 8.08 -9.26
N ARG A 63 4.46 8.30 -10.51
CA ARG A 63 5.04 7.27 -11.38
C ARG A 63 6.26 6.60 -10.76
N ARG A 64 7.14 7.38 -10.12
CA ARG A 64 8.32 6.84 -9.44
C ARG A 64 7.91 5.97 -8.26
N TYR A 65 7.02 6.49 -7.41
CA TYR A 65 6.55 5.76 -6.23
C TYR A 65 5.87 4.44 -6.59
N ILE A 66 4.92 4.46 -7.54
CA ILE A 66 4.12 3.28 -7.87
C ILE A 66 4.95 2.16 -8.51
N ARG A 67 6.00 2.51 -9.28
CA ARG A 67 6.94 1.53 -9.84
C ARG A 67 7.71 0.81 -8.75
N THR A 68 8.37 1.56 -7.85
CA THR A 68 9.09 0.97 -6.72
C THR A 68 8.17 0.15 -5.84
N TRP A 69 6.95 0.62 -5.61
CA TRP A 69 5.95 -0.13 -4.85
C TRP A 69 5.60 -1.45 -5.55
N TRP A 70 5.37 -1.43 -6.86
CA TRP A 70 5.07 -2.63 -7.64
C TRP A 70 6.21 -3.66 -7.58
N ASP A 71 7.46 -3.23 -7.76
CA ASP A 71 8.64 -4.10 -7.69
C ASP A 71 8.74 -4.83 -6.34
N ASN A 72 8.26 -4.21 -5.24
CA ASN A 72 8.29 -4.82 -3.91
C ASN A 72 7.10 -5.76 -3.63
N PHE A 73 5.99 -5.62 -4.37
CA PHE A 73 4.71 -6.24 -4.01
C PHE A 73 4.05 -7.01 -5.15
N GLU A 74 4.70 -7.16 -6.30
CA GLU A 74 4.20 -7.95 -7.45
C GLU A 74 3.89 -9.41 -7.10
N LEU A 75 4.53 -9.95 -6.05
CA LEU A 75 4.29 -11.30 -5.52
C LEU A 75 2.90 -11.48 -4.87
N ALA A 76 2.18 -10.39 -4.60
CA ALA A 76 0.82 -10.48 -4.08
C ALA A 76 -0.13 -10.94 -5.20
N ASN A 77 -0.73 -12.14 -5.05
CA ASN A 77 -1.62 -12.74 -6.05
C ASN A 77 -3.04 -12.11 -5.99
N TRP A 78 -3.13 -10.79 -6.18
CA TRP A 78 -4.17 -9.98 -5.56
C TRP A 78 -4.87 -8.96 -6.47
N ARG A 79 -5.35 -9.43 -7.61
CA ARG A 79 -6.11 -8.65 -8.60
C ARG A 79 -7.19 -7.75 -7.98
N ARG A 80 -7.98 -8.26 -7.01
CA ARG A 80 -9.10 -7.52 -6.39
C ARG A 80 -8.66 -6.27 -5.60
N GLU A 81 -7.58 -6.34 -4.83
CA GLU A 81 -7.15 -5.18 -4.05
C GLU A 81 -6.35 -4.19 -4.88
N VAL A 82 -5.64 -4.66 -5.90
CA VAL A 82 -5.06 -3.77 -6.91
C VAL A 82 -6.19 -3.00 -7.61
N GLU A 83 -7.26 -3.66 -8.04
CA GLU A 83 -8.43 -3.01 -8.64
C GLU A 83 -9.07 -1.96 -7.69
N LYS A 84 -9.23 -2.29 -6.40
CA LYS A 84 -9.73 -1.33 -5.40
C LYS A 84 -8.78 -0.15 -5.19
N LEU A 85 -7.47 -0.40 -5.12
CA LEU A 85 -6.47 0.64 -4.97
C LEU A 85 -6.41 1.54 -6.20
N THR A 86 -6.50 0.97 -7.40
CA THR A 86 -6.60 1.72 -8.65
C THR A 86 -7.84 2.61 -8.65
N GLY A 87 -9.00 2.08 -8.24
CA GLY A 87 -10.23 2.86 -8.10
C GLY A 87 -10.09 4.00 -7.09
N TYR A 88 -9.45 3.75 -5.95
CA TYR A 88 -9.14 4.79 -4.96
C TYR A 88 -8.26 5.88 -5.58
N VAL A 89 -7.12 5.54 -6.18
CA VAL A 89 -6.19 6.50 -6.79
C VAL A 89 -6.88 7.32 -7.89
N ALA A 90 -7.65 6.68 -8.77
CA ALA A 90 -8.37 7.36 -9.83
C ALA A 90 -9.40 8.37 -9.30
N GLY A 91 -9.98 8.14 -8.12
CA GLY A 91 -10.87 9.11 -7.48
C GLY A 91 -10.19 10.42 -7.09
N TRP A 92 -8.87 10.41 -6.82
CA TRP A 92 -8.10 11.61 -6.49
C TRP A 92 -7.60 12.36 -7.72
N THR A 93 -7.44 11.70 -8.86
CA THR A 93 -6.96 12.34 -10.10
C THR A 93 -8.03 13.17 -10.81
N HIS A 94 -9.30 13.00 -10.46
CA HIS A 94 -10.45 13.71 -11.05
C HIS A 94 -11.03 14.81 -10.14
N MET A 95 -10.39 15.07 -8.99
CA MET A 95 -10.78 16.07 -8.00
C MET A 95 -9.84 17.27 -8.09
#